data_AF-A0A537REJ2-F1
#
_entry.id   AF-A0A537REJ2-F1
#
_cell.length_a   1.000
_cell.length_b   1.000
_cell.length_c   1.000
_cell.angle_alpha   90.00
_cell.angle_beta   90.00
_cell.angle_gamma   90.00
#
_symmetry.space_group_name_H-M   'P 1'
#
loop_
_entity.id
_entity.type
_entity.pdbx_description
1 polymer ?
#
loop_
_entity_poly.entity_id
_entity_poly.type
_entity_poly.pdbx_seq_one_letter_code
_entity_poly.pdbx_strand_id
1 'polypeptide(L)'
;MMLLSSSLRPPRVAAYLTAGEIFPLEIRALAIAFFFAIGTGIGGVVSPWLFANLINEGRESLYLGFIVLSATMTAAALIELIWGVAAERRPLEDVARPLTFIK
;
A
#
# COMPACT_ATOMS: atom_id res chain seq x y z
N MET A 1 37.93 0.37 -2.32
CA MET A 1 36.88 0.22 -1.29
C MET A 1 35.75 1.26 -1.49
N MET A 2 35.21 1.38 -2.70
CA MET A 2 34.17 2.38 -3.04
C MET A 2 33.07 1.82 -3.97
N LEU A 3 33.16 0.52 -4.31
CA LEU A 3 32.22 -0.18 -5.19
C LEU A 3 31.24 -1.10 -4.43
N LEU A 4 31.29 -1.13 -3.09
CA LEU A 4 30.42 -2.00 -2.28
C LEU A 4 29.32 -1.22 -1.52
N SER A 5 29.12 0.07 -1.78
CA SER A 5 28.12 0.91 -1.08
C SER A 5 26.87 1.22 -1.92
N SER A 6 26.95 1.07 -3.25
CA SER A 6 25.82 1.35 -4.15
C SER A 6 24.79 0.22 -4.24
N SER A 7 25.12 -1.00 -3.78
CA SER A 7 24.24 -2.18 -3.86
C SER A 7 23.25 -2.31 -2.69
N LEU A 8 23.25 -1.39 -1.73
CA LEU A 8 22.52 -1.53 -0.45
C LEU A 8 21.26 -0.67 -0.36
N ARG A 9 20.78 -0.06 -1.46
CA ARG A 9 19.52 0.68 -1.45
C ARG A 9 18.36 -0.26 -1.80
N PRO A 10 17.60 -0.77 -0.82
CA PRO A 10 16.42 -1.57 -1.13
C PRO A 10 15.43 -0.74 -1.95
N PRO A 11 14.83 -1.26 -3.03
CA PRO A 11 13.95 -0.51 -3.96
C PRO A 11 12.58 -0.08 -3.36
N ARG A 12 12.46 0.02 -2.03
CA ARG A 12 11.20 0.36 -1.32
C ARG A 12 10.90 1.87 -1.27
N VAL A 13 11.75 2.71 -1.86
CA VAL A 13 11.85 4.12 -1.45
C VAL A 13 10.77 5.03 -2.05
N ALA A 14 10.22 4.73 -3.23
CA ALA A 14 9.30 5.65 -3.91
C ALA A 14 7.97 5.86 -3.16
N ALA A 15 7.27 4.78 -2.79
CA ALA A 15 5.99 4.87 -2.08
C ALA A 15 6.12 5.49 -0.68
N TYR A 16 7.25 5.25 0.00
CA TYR A 16 7.51 5.83 1.31
C TYR A 16 7.76 7.34 1.24
N LEU A 17 8.38 7.83 0.16
CA LEU A 17 8.54 9.27 -0.09
C LEU A 17 7.19 9.91 -0.39
N THR A 18 6.38 9.32 -1.27
CA THR A 18 5.05 9.82 -1.60
C THR A 18 4.13 9.86 -0.37
N ALA A 19 4.09 8.80 0.43
CA ALA A 19 3.37 8.81 1.70
C ALA A 19 3.97 9.81 2.71
N GLY A 20 5.29 10.05 2.65
CA GLY A 20 5.96 11.01 3.50
C GLY A 20 5.78 12.47 3.10
N GLU A 21 5.34 12.73 1.87
CA GLU A 21 5.02 14.05 1.32
C GLU A 21 3.53 14.39 1.49
N ILE A 22 2.64 13.40 1.41
CA ILE A 22 1.19 13.59 1.52
C ILE A 22 0.75 13.81 2.97
N PHE A 23 1.42 13.18 3.94
CA PHE A 23 1.01 13.22 5.34
C PHE A 23 1.95 14.08 6.19
N PRO A 24 1.41 14.90 7.13
CA PRO A 24 2.21 15.62 8.10
C PRO A 24 3.13 14.66 8.89
N LEU A 25 4.33 15.15 9.21
CA LEU A 25 5.43 14.37 9.79
C LEU A 25 5.03 13.65 11.08
N GLU A 26 4.13 14.24 11.87
CA GLU A 26 3.66 13.72 13.15
C GLU A 26 2.76 12.48 13.02
N ILE A 27 1.97 12.37 11.94
CA ILE A 27 1.00 11.26 11.76
C ILE A 27 1.44 10.21 10.75
N ARG A 28 2.51 10.46 10.00
CA ARG A 28 3.02 9.57 8.95
C ARG A 28 3.27 8.13 9.43
N ALA A 29 3.89 7.98 10.59
CA ALA A 29 4.18 6.66 11.15
C ALA A 29 2.90 5.92 11.56
N LEU A 30 1.92 6.64 12.12
CA LEU A 30 0.63 6.07 12.53
C LEU A 30 -0.19 5.63 11.31
N ALA A 31 -0.23 6.45 10.25
CA ALA A 31 -0.92 6.13 9.01
C ALA A 31 -0.36 4.85 8.38
N ILE A 32 0.96 4.76 8.21
CA ILE A 32 1.62 3.57 7.65
C ILE A 32 1.36 2.34 8.53
N ALA A 33 1.50 2.48 9.85
CA ALA A 33 1.26 1.37 10.79
C ALA A 33 -0.19 0.87 10.74
N PHE A 34 -1.16 1.77 10.65
CA PHE A 34 -2.58 1.43 10.58
C PHE A 34 -2.93 0.64 9.31
N PHE A 35 -2.53 1.16 8.14
CA PHE A 35 -2.74 0.46 6.87
C PHE A 35 -1.99 -0.87 6.82
N PHE A 36 -0.76 -0.92 7.35
CA PHE A 36 0.01 -2.15 7.42
C PHE A 36 -0.62 -3.20 8.33
N ALA A 37 -1.13 -2.79 9.51
CA ALA A 37 -1.79 -3.69 10.45
C ALA A 37 -3.09 -4.26 9.89
N ILE A 38 -3.92 -3.42 9.24
CA ILE A 38 -5.18 -3.88 8.62
C ILE A 38 -4.89 -4.78 7.42
N GLY A 39 -3.99 -4.36 6.52
CA GLY A 39 -3.64 -5.14 5.34
C GLY A 39 -3.04 -6.50 5.70
N THR A 40 -2.19 -6.54 6.73
CA THR A 40 -1.59 -7.78 7.24
C THR A 40 -2.59 -8.61 8.03
N GLY A 41 -3.48 -7.98 8.81
CA GLY A 41 -4.51 -8.68 9.57
C GLY A 41 -5.52 -9.38 8.67
N ILE A 42 -6.06 -8.65 7.68
CA ILE A 42 -7.03 -9.20 6.73
C ILE A 42 -6.33 -10.13 5.76
N GLY A 43 -5.27 -9.66 5.08
CA GLY A 43 -4.55 -10.46 4.09
C GLY A 43 -3.89 -11.70 4.69
N GLY A 44 -3.36 -11.61 5.91
CA GLY A 44 -2.70 -12.72 6.59
C GLY A 44 -3.66 -13.81 7.08
N VAL A 45 -4.91 -13.47 7.41
CA VAL A 45 -5.91 -14.45 7.87
C VAL A 45 -6.75 -14.98 6.71
N VAL A 46 -7.23 -14.09 5.84
CA VAL A 46 -8.13 -14.46 4.72
C VAL A 46 -7.39 -15.27 3.67
N SER A 47 -6.13 -14.94 3.35
CA SER A 47 -5.42 -15.63 2.27
C SER A 47 -5.15 -17.11 2.59
N PRO A 48 -4.54 -17.49 3.72
CA PRO A 48 -4.30 -18.91 4.02
C PRO A 48 -5.60 -19.71 4.15
N TRP A 49 -6.64 -19.12 4.74
CA TRP A 49 -7.94 -19.77 4.85
C TRP A 49 -8.56 -20.01 3.47
N LEU A 50 -8.56 -19.01 2.60
CA LEU A 50 -9.11 -19.12 1.25
C LEU A 50 -8.32 -20.15 0.41
N PHE A 51 -6.99 -20.08 0.41
CA PHE A 51 -6.14 -21.03 -0.30
C PHE A 51 -6.24 -22.46 0.25
N ALA A 52 -6.42 -22.63 1.56
CA ALA A 52 -6.63 -23.94 2.17
C ALA A 52 -7.94 -24.61 1.71
N ASN A 53 -9.01 -23.84 1.47
CA ASN A 53 -10.25 -24.38 0.93
C ASN A 53 -10.12 -24.70 -0.58
N LEU A 54 -9.55 -23.77 -1.35
CA LEU A 54 -9.39 -23.91 -2.80
C LEU A 54 -8.52 -25.12 -3.21
N ILE A 55 -7.49 -25.44 -2.42
CA ILE A 55 -6.57 -26.54 -2.75
C ILE A 55 -7.21 -27.94 -2.56
N ASN A 56 -8.20 -28.04 -1.69
CA ASN A 56 -8.92 -29.30 -1.43
C ASN A 56 -9.96 -29.61 -2.52
N GLU A 57 -10.48 -28.59 -3.22
CA GLU A 57 -11.50 -28.74 -4.26
C GLU A 57 -10.93 -29.10 -5.64
N GLY A 58 -9.69 -28.70 -5.94
CA GLY A 58 -8.98 -29.07 -7.16
C GLY A 58 -8.49 -27.89 -8.01
N ARG A 59 -7.86 -28.22 -9.15
CA ARG A 59 -7.10 -27.27 -9.99
C ARG A 59 -7.98 -26.16 -10.61
N GLU A 60 -9.21 -26.48 -10.97
CA GLU A 60 -10.18 -25.53 -11.53
C GLU A 60 -10.60 -24.47 -10.49
N SER A 61 -10.83 -24.89 -9.24
CA SER A 61 -11.19 -23.97 -8.14
C SER A 61 -10.04 -22.99 -7.86
N LEU A 62 -8.80 -23.49 -7.86
CA LEU A 62 -7.61 -22.64 -7.72
C LEU A 62 -7.48 -21.59 -8.85
N TYR A 63 -7.75 -21.99 -10.09
CA TYR A 63 -7.71 -21.08 -11.24
C TYR A 63 -8.77 -19.97 -11.11
N LEU A 64 -10.00 -20.32 -10.73
CA LEU A 64 -11.05 -19.34 -10.45
C LEU A 64 -10.67 -18.42 -9.29
N GLY A 65 -10.03 -18.95 -8.24
CA GLY A 65 -9.49 -18.15 -7.14
C GLY A 65 -8.51 -17.07 -7.61
N PHE A 66 -7.60 -17.40 -8.53
CA PHE A 66 -6.68 -16.43 -9.11
C PHE A 66 -7.38 -15.39 -9.99
N ILE A 67 -8.43 -15.76 -10.73
CA ILE A 67 -9.25 -14.79 -11.49
C ILE A 67 -9.90 -13.78 -10.54
N VAL A 68 -10.50 -14.26 -9.44
CA VAL A 68 -11.15 -13.39 -8.45
C VAL A 68 -10.14 -12.41 -7.83
N LEU A 69 -8.93 -12.88 -7.50
CA LEU A 69 -7.86 -12.03 -6.97
C LEU A 69 -7.42 -10.96 -7.98
N SER A 70 -7.23 -11.34 -9.24
CA SER A 70 -6.89 -10.40 -10.32
C SER A 70 -7.97 -9.33 -10.50
N ALA A 71 -9.24 -9.74 -10.53
CA ALA A 71 -10.37 -8.82 -10.63
C ALA A 71 -10.42 -7.84 -9.44
N THR A 72 -10.08 -8.30 -8.24
CA THR A 72 -10.01 -7.45 -7.04
C THR A 72 -8.91 -6.39 -7.16
N MET A 73 -7.73 -6.75 -7.68
CA MET A 73 -6.64 -5.79 -7.94
C MET A 73 -7.04 -4.76 -9.01
N THR A 74 -7.72 -5.19 -10.07
CA THR A 74 -8.26 -4.26 -11.07
C THR A 74 -9.28 -3.30 -10.45
N ALA A 75 -10.18 -3.79 -9.59
CA ALA A 75 -11.14 -2.94 -8.89
C ALA A 75 -10.43 -1.91 -7.98
N ALA A 76 -9.39 -2.31 -7.25
CA ALA A 76 -8.59 -1.39 -6.44
C ALA A 76 -7.93 -0.29 -7.28
N ALA A 77 -7.37 -0.64 -8.44
CA ALA A 77 -6.79 0.33 -9.38
C ALA A 77 -7.86 1.30 -9.92
N LEU A 78 -9.07 0.83 -10.22
CA LEU A 78 -10.17 1.71 -10.65
C LEU A 78 -10.61 2.67 -9.54
N ILE A 79 -10.68 2.20 -8.30
CA ILE A 79 -10.99 3.05 -7.14
C ILE A 79 -9.92 4.13 -6.98
N GLU A 80 -8.65 3.77 -7.12
CA GLU A 80 -7.53 4.71 -7.10
C GLU A 80 -7.63 5.74 -8.24
N LEU A 81 -8.07 5.35 -9.43
CA LEU A 81 -8.26 6.30 -10.53
C LEU A 81 -9.39 7.32 -10.26
N ILE A 82 -10.42 6.95 -9.50
CA ILE A 82 -11.60 7.80 -9.24
C ILE A 82 -11.41 8.68 -8.00
N TRP A 83 -10.87 8.11 -6.91
CA TRP A 83 -10.68 8.78 -5.61
C TRP A 83 -9.23 9.10 -5.28
N GLY A 84 -8.29 8.77 -6.17
CA GLY A 84 -6.88 9.07 -6.00
C GLY A 84 -6.65 10.58 -5.91
N VAL A 85 -5.99 10.99 -4.84
CA VAL A 85 -5.55 12.38 -4.69
C VAL A 85 -4.31 12.56 -5.55
N ALA A 86 -4.40 13.42 -6.57
CA ALA A 86 -3.26 13.83 -7.37
C ALA A 86 -2.28 14.65 -6.50
N ALA A 87 -1.33 13.95 -5.88
CA ALA A 87 -0.25 14.55 -5.09
C ALA A 87 0.90 15.08 -5.96
N GLU A 88 0.88 14.81 -7.27
CA GLU A 88 1.91 15.27 -8.19
C GLU A 88 1.93 16.80 -8.30
N ARG A 89 3.11 17.39 -8.10
CA ARG A 89 3.43 18.81 -8.33
C ARG A 89 2.69 19.85 -7.48
N ARG A 90 2.04 19.45 -6.38
CA ARG A 90 1.46 20.40 -5.43
C ARG A 90 2.45 20.72 -4.31
N PRO A 91 2.70 22.00 -3.96
CA PRO A 91 3.62 22.37 -2.89
C PRO A 91 3.10 21.87 -1.53
N LEU A 92 4.01 21.38 -0.69
CA LEU A 92 3.75 20.77 0.64
C LEU A 92 2.84 21.61 1.55
N GLU A 93 2.86 22.92 1.37
CA GLU A 93 2.15 23.94 2.15
C GLU A 93 0.63 23.96 1.91
N ASP A 94 0.19 23.49 0.73
CA ASP A 94 -1.23 23.46 0.32
C ASP A 94 -1.89 22.12 0.64
N VAL A 95 -1.10 21.04 0.78
CA VAL A 95 -1.58 19.67 1.02
C VAL A 95 -1.53 19.30 2.51
N ALA A 96 -0.53 19.77 3.26
CA ALA A 96 -0.37 19.49 4.67
C ALA A 96 -0.15 20.78 5.46
N ARG A 97 -1.23 21.50 5.79
CA ARG A 97 -1.14 22.58 6.78
C ARG A 97 -0.70 21.97 8.12
N PRO A 98 0.48 22.33 8.66
CA PRO A 98 0.92 21.80 9.92
C PRO A 98 -0.06 22.19 11.03
N LEU A 99 -0.40 21.23 11.89
CA LEU A 99 -1.28 21.42 13.06
C LEU A 99 -0.75 22.50 14.04
N THR A 100 0.51 22.90 13.91
CA THR A 100 1.17 23.97 14.66
C THR A 100 0.69 25.38 14.29
N PHE A 101 -0.21 25.54 13.31
CA PHE A 101 -0.80 26.83 12.95
C PHE A 101 -2.02 27.25 13.83
N ILE A 102 -2.32 26.49 14.88
CA ILE A 102 -3.30 26.92 15.89
C ILE A 102 -2.56 27.75 16.94
N LYS A 103 -2.93 29.03 17.01
CA LYS A 103 -2.49 30.01 18.01
C LYS A 103 -3.03 29.69 19.39
#